data_AF-A0A930AWR7-F1
#
_entry.id   AF-A0A930AWR7-F1
#
_cell.length_a   1.000
_cell.length_b   1.000
_cell.length_c   1.000
_cell.angle_alpha   90.00
_cell.angle_beta   90.00
_cell.angle_gamma   90.00
#
_symmetry.space_group_name_H-M   'P 1'
#
loop_
_entity.id
_entity.type
_entity.pdbx_description
1 polymer ?
#
loop_
_entity_poly.entity_id
_entity_poly.type
_entity_poly.pdbx_seq_one_letter_code
_entity_poly.pdbx_strand_id
1 'polypeptide(L)'
;MGYIIHDPVIPAILALIVGIFVGIGIMKVAGKHGLDRAITKSQDILEEANSKAETITRQATLDAKQQTYELKLQAEKEIKNQQNKLLQVENKLMRQQDSLNFREENLARKEKKIDEKDQQITGKLAEITKMEEDLQAKIDQQLVELERVANMSQADAKVELMEAVEKKTEAEIATYLRDKQEEAEAEASSVARNIISLAIHRYSQEETIERTVSTVTLPSEEMKGRIIGREGRNIKAIEQATGVDLIIDDTPDIITVSCFNPIR
;
A
#
# COMPACT_ATOMS: atom_id res chain seq x y z
N MET A 1 59.39 70.97 -149.79
CA MET A 1 58.39 71.88 -149.20
C MET A 1 57.07 71.14 -149.21
N GLY A 2 56.74 70.47 -148.10
CA GLY A 2 55.70 69.43 -148.05
C GLY A 2 54.52 69.83 -147.18
N TYR A 3 53.32 69.38 -147.58
CA TYR A 3 52.12 69.32 -146.75
C TYR A 3 51.36 68.03 -147.09
N ILE A 4 51.07 67.23 -146.07
CA ILE A 4 50.36 65.95 -146.10
C ILE A 4 48.87 66.23 -145.85
N ILE A 5 47.94 65.67 -146.63
CA ILE A 5 46.49 65.75 -146.39
C ILE A 5 45.95 64.34 -146.06
N HIS A 6 45.35 64.21 -144.89
CA HIS A 6 44.82 62.97 -144.30
C HIS A 6 43.40 62.64 -144.80
N ASP A 7 43.14 61.36 -145.09
CA ASP A 7 41.81 60.81 -145.39
C ASP A 7 41.00 60.58 -144.09
N PRO A 8 39.81 61.19 -143.89
CA PRO A 8 39.12 61.26 -142.59
C PRO A 8 38.35 59.98 -142.17
N VAL A 9 38.33 58.93 -142.99
CA VAL A 9 37.51 57.72 -142.74
C VAL A 9 38.16 56.73 -141.75
N ILE A 10 39.48 56.55 -141.83
CA ILE A 10 40.24 55.65 -140.94
C ILE A 10 40.18 56.07 -139.46
N PRO A 11 40.35 57.36 -139.09
CA PRO A 11 40.24 57.76 -137.68
C PRO A 11 38.83 57.59 -137.11
N ALA A 12 37.77 57.65 -137.92
CA ALA A 12 36.39 57.47 -137.47
C ALA A 12 36.09 56.02 -137.06
N ILE A 13 36.56 55.03 -137.82
CA ILE A 13 36.39 53.60 -137.49
C ILE A 13 37.20 53.22 -136.25
N LEU A 14 38.44 53.74 -136.14
CA LEU A 14 39.26 53.57 -134.93
C LEU A 14 38.59 54.19 -133.70
N ALA A 15 38.00 55.38 -133.81
CA ALA A 15 37.26 56.01 -132.71
C ALA A 15 36.03 55.19 -132.29
N LEU A 16 35.31 54.57 -133.24
CA LEU A 16 34.16 53.70 -132.94
C LEU A 16 34.59 52.44 -132.18
N ILE A 17 35.64 51.77 -132.63
CA ILE A 17 36.18 50.57 -131.97
C ILE A 17 36.66 50.91 -130.55
N VAL A 18 37.42 52.00 -130.40
CA VAL A 18 37.86 52.49 -129.08
C VAL A 18 36.67 52.82 -128.20
N GLY A 19 35.64 53.48 -128.74
CA GLY A 19 34.40 53.79 -128.02
C GLY A 19 33.66 52.55 -127.51
N ILE A 20 33.58 51.48 -128.31
CA ILE A 20 32.96 50.20 -127.92
C ILE A 20 33.78 49.52 -126.81
N PHE A 21 35.11 49.45 -126.94
CA PHE A 21 35.97 48.86 -125.91
C PHE A 21 35.91 49.64 -124.59
N VAL A 22 35.91 50.98 -124.66
CA VAL A 22 35.74 51.85 -123.49
C VAL A 22 34.35 51.68 -122.88
N GLY A 23 33.30 51.60 -123.70
CA GLY A 23 31.92 51.37 -123.25
C GLY A 23 31.73 50.03 -122.54
N ILE A 24 32.28 48.94 -123.09
CA ILE A 24 32.26 47.61 -122.46
C ILE A 24 33.10 47.61 -121.17
N GLY A 25 34.23 48.31 -121.16
CA GLY A 25 35.07 48.50 -119.97
C GLY A 25 34.32 49.20 -118.84
N ILE A 26 33.66 50.33 -119.14
CA ILE A 26 32.84 51.08 -118.18
C ILE A 26 31.65 50.22 -117.71
N MET A 27 30.98 49.51 -118.60
CA MET A 27 29.84 48.65 -118.24
C MET A 27 30.25 47.49 -117.31
N LYS A 28 31.38 46.82 -117.58
CA LYS A 28 31.90 45.76 -116.70
C LYS A 28 32.34 46.31 -115.34
N VAL A 29 32.99 47.47 -115.30
CA VAL A 29 33.43 48.11 -114.06
C VAL A 29 32.24 48.60 -113.24
N ALA A 30 31.26 49.27 -113.87
CA ALA A 30 30.04 49.74 -113.19
C ALA A 30 29.18 48.56 -112.70
N GLY A 31 29.05 47.48 -113.49
CA GLY A 31 28.37 46.26 -113.09
C GLY A 31 29.05 45.55 -111.92
N LYS A 32 30.38 45.48 -111.91
CA LYS A 32 31.16 44.89 -110.80
C LYS A 32 31.04 45.72 -109.52
N HIS A 33 31.16 47.05 -109.60
CA HIS A 33 30.95 47.92 -108.43
C HIS A 33 29.50 47.89 -107.92
N GLY A 34 28.52 47.75 -108.82
CA GLY A 34 27.12 47.56 -108.44
C GLY A 34 26.87 46.24 -107.71
N LEU A 35 27.47 45.15 -108.21
CA LEU A 35 27.41 43.83 -107.57
C LEU A 35 28.14 43.81 -106.22
N ASP A 36 29.34 44.37 -106.14
CA ASP A 36 30.11 44.47 -104.90
C ASP A 36 29.36 45.29 -103.84
N ARG A 37 28.73 46.41 -104.23
CA ARG A 37 27.87 47.21 -103.33
C ARG A 37 26.61 46.46 -102.88
N ALA A 38 26.02 45.64 -103.75
CA ALA A 38 24.86 44.81 -103.39
C ALA A 38 25.27 43.69 -102.42
N ILE A 39 26.44 43.09 -102.62
CA ILE A 39 27.01 42.08 -101.73
C ILE A 39 27.34 42.69 -100.36
N THR A 40 28.05 43.82 -100.31
CA THR A 40 28.37 44.49 -99.03
C THR A 40 27.09 44.91 -98.31
N LYS A 41 26.13 45.51 -99.01
CA LYS A 41 24.84 45.88 -98.39
C LYS A 41 24.07 44.67 -97.88
N SER A 42 24.12 43.53 -98.58
CA SER A 42 23.52 42.28 -98.09
C SER A 42 24.26 41.72 -96.87
N GLN A 43 25.59 41.82 -96.83
CA GLN A 43 26.40 41.42 -95.68
C GLN A 43 26.11 42.31 -94.48
N ASP A 44 26.05 43.63 -94.65
CA ASP A 44 25.70 44.59 -93.60
C ASP A 44 24.30 44.30 -93.04
N ILE A 45 23.32 44.01 -93.91
CA ILE A 45 21.95 43.63 -93.49
C ILE A 45 21.96 42.32 -92.70
N LEU A 46 22.74 41.31 -93.14
CA LEU A 46 22.84 40.04 -92.42
C LEU A 46 23.54 40.21 -91.08
N GLU A 47 24.60 41.02 -91.01
CA GLU A 47 25.32 41.33 -89.77
C GLU A 47 24.42 42.10 -88.80
N GLU A 48 23.69 43.11 -89.29
CA GLU A 48 22.71 43.85 -88.49
C GLU A 48 21.58 42.94 -87.99
N ALA A 49 21.05 42.05 -88.85
CA ALA A 49 20.02 41.08 -88.48
C ALA A 49 20.53 40.09 -87.43
N ASN A 50 21.76 39.58 -87.57
CA ASN A 50 22.39 38.68 -86.61
C ASN A 50 22.65 39.38 -85.27
N SER A 51 23.17 40.62 -85.29
CA SER A 51 23.40 41.41 -84.07
C SER A 51 22.10 41.74 -83.34
N LYS A 52 21.04 42.09 -84.08
CA LYS A 52 19.69 42.27 -83.53
C LYS A 52 19.14 40.97 -82.94
N ALA A 53 19.29 39.85 -83.64
CA ALA A 53 18.86 38.54 -83.13
C ALA A 53 19.61 38.14 -81.84
N GLU A 54 20.93 38.38 -81.78
CA GLU A 54 21.73 38.14 -80.58
C GLU A 54 21.28 39.02 -79.42
N THR A 55 21.01 40.31 -79.67
CA THR A 55 20.53 41.24 -78.64
C THR A 55 19.13 40.84 -78.15
N ILE A 56 18.22 40.47 -79.05
CA ILE A 56 16.86 40.01 -78.70
C ILE A 56 16.93 38.73 -77.86
N THR A 57 17.73 37.75 -78.28
CA THR A 57 17.89 36.49 -77.53
C THR A 57 18.52 36.73 -76.17
N ARG A 58 19.56 37.57 -76.09
CA ARG A 58 20.20 37.93 -74.82
C ARG A 58 19.22 38.67 -73.90
N GLN A 59 18.48 39.64 -74.42
CA GLN A 59 17.46 40.36 -73.65
C GLN A 59 16.37 39.40 -73.17
N ALA A 60 15.84 38.54 -74.05
CA ALA A 60 14.83 37.54 -73.68
C ALA A 60 15.34 36.58 -72.59
N THR A 61 16.62 36.17 -72.63
CA THR A 61 17.20 35.33 -71.57
C THR A 61 17.40 36.07 -70.26
N LEU A 62 17.72 37.37 -70.29
CA LEU A 62 17.84 38.19 -69.09
C LEU A 62 16.46 38.44 -68.47
N ASP A 63 15.47 38.79 -69.29
CA ASP A 63 14.09 38.99 -68.85
C ASP A 63 13.50 37.70 -68.27
N ALA A 64 13.74 36.55 -68.91
CA ALA A 64 13.32 35.24 -68.39
C ALA A 64 14.00 34.91 -67.05
N LYS A 65 15.30 35.21 -66.90
CA LYS A 65 16.01 35.04 -65.63
C LYS A 65 15.47 35.95 -64.54
N GLN A 66 15.19 37.21 -64.87
CA GLN A 66 14.61 38.19 -63.95
C GLN A 66 13.23 37.75 -63.48
N GLN A 67 12.35 37.35 -64.40
CA GLN A 67 11.02 36.83 -64.07
C GLN A 67 11.10 35.56 -63.21
N THR A 68 12.01 34.63 -63.54
CA THR A 68 12.21 33.41 -62.75
C THR A 68 12.69 33.74 -61.34
N TYR A 69 13.59 34.72 -61.19
CA TYR A 69 14.07 35.17 -59.89
C TYR A 69 12.97 35.84 -59.07
N GLU A 70 12.17 36.71 -59.69
CA GLU A 70 11.03 37.37 -59.04
C GLU A 70 9.97 36.36 -58.60
N LEU A 71 9.63 35.40 -59.46
CA LEU A 71 8.72 34.29 -59.11
C LEU A 71 9.26 33.46 -57.96
N LYS A 72 10.56 33.16 -57.96
CA LYS A 72 11.19 32.43 -56.85
C LYS A 72 11.11 33.22 -55.54
N LEU A 73 11.38 34.52 -55.56
CA LEU A 73 11.30 35.39 -54.38
C LEU A 73 9.86 35.48 -53.85
N GLN A 74 8.87 35.58 -54.74
CA GLN A 74 7.46 35.56 -54.37
C GLN A 74 7.07 34.22 -53.73
N ALA A 75 7.48 33.10 -54.33
CA ALA A 75 7.23 31.76 -53.80
C ALA A 75 7.88 31.57 -52.41
N GLU A 76 9.14 31.98 -52.21
CA GLU A 76 9.80 31.92 -50.91
C GLU A 76 9.09 32.77 -49.85
N LYS A 77 8.61 33.96 -50.23
CA LYS A 77 7.82 34.82 -49.34
C LYS A 77 6.48 34.18 -48.98
N GLU A 78 5.80 33.57 -49.93
CA GLU A 78 4.54 32.86 -49.69
C GLU A 78 4.73 31.64 -48.79
N ILE A 79 5.76 30.83 -49.03
CA ILE A 79 6.11 29.68 -48.18
C ILE A 79 6.39 30.15 -46.76
N LYS A 80 7.19 31.21 -46.58
CA LYS A 80 7.47 31.77 -45.26
C LYS A 80 6.20 32.27 -44.56
N ASN A 81 5.31 32.93 -45.30
CA ASN A 81 4.02 33.38 -44.75
C ASN A 81 3.13 32.20 -44.36
N GLN A 82 3.08 31.13 -45.16
CA GLN A 82 2.35 29.91 -44.85
C GLN A 82 2.92 29.20 -43.62
N GLN A 83 4.24 29.09 -43.51
CA GLN A 83 4.91 28.53 -42.33
C GLN A 83 4.58 29.33 -41.06
N ASN A 84 4.63 30.66 -41.12
CA ASN A 84 4.25 31.50 -39.99
C ASN A 84 2.78 31.33 -39.60
N LYS A 85 1.87 31.25 -40.58
CA LYS A 85 0.44 30.97 -40.31
C LYS A 85 0.24 29.60 -39.68
N LEU A 86 0.94 28.59 -40.18
CA LEU A 86 0.88 27.22 -39.67
C LEU A 86 1.38 27.17 -38.22
N LEU A 87 2.51 27.80 -37.91
CA LEU A 87 3.04 27.91 -36.56
C LEU A 87 2.08 28.64 -35.61
N GLN A 88 1.38 29.68 -36.08
CA GLN A 88 0.36 30.36 -35.27
C GLN A 88 -0.83 29.45 -34.96
N VAL A 89 -1.28 28.67 -35.94
CA VAL A 89 -2.37 27.69 -35.76
C VAL A 89 -1.94 26.57 -34.81
N GLU A 90 -0.74 26.03 -34.96
CA GLU A 90 -0.18 25.01 -34.06
C GLU A 90 -0.11 25.51 -32.62
N ASN A 91 0.43 26.72 -32.40
CA ASN A 91 0.48 27.32 -31.06
C ASN A 91 -0.92 27.54 -30.46
N LYS A 92 -1.91 27.92 -31.29
CA LYS A 92 -3.29 28.07 -30.85
C LYS A 92 -3.91 26.72 -30.48
N LEU A 93 -3.68 25.69 -31.29
CA LEU A 93 -4.15 24.33 -31.04
C LEU A 93 -3.51 23.75 -29.78
N MET A 94 -2.21 23.94 -29.58
CA MET A 94 -1.51 23.50 -28.38
C MET A 94 -2.10 24.14 -27.11
N ARG A 95 -2.33 25.47 -27.11
CA ARG A 95 -3.00 26.14 -25.99
C ARG A 95 -4.42 25.63 -25.73
N GLN A 96 -5.16 25.32 -26.80
CA GLN A 96 -6.50 24.71 -26.66
C GLN A 96 -6.41 23.31 -26.07
N GLN A 97 -5.45 22.50 -26.50
CA GLN A 97 -5.20 21.16 -25.95
C GLN A 97 -4.84 21.23 -24.47
N ASP A 98 -3.94 22.12 -24.07
CA ASP A 98 -3.56 22.30 -22.67
C ASP A 98 -4.78 22.72 -21.82
N SER A 99 -5.60 23.64 -22.35
CA SER A 99 -6.83 24.05 -21.67
C SER A 99 -7.87 22.93 -21.58
N LEU A 100 -7.96 22.06 -22.58
CA LEU A 100 -8.84 20.89 -22.57
C LEU A 100 -8.35 19.85 -21.55
N ASN A 101 -7.07 19.51 -21.57
CA ASN A 101 -6.45 18.59 -20.61
C ASN A 101 -6.68 19.07 -19.16
N PHE A 102 -6.51 20.37 -18.90
CA PHE A 102 -6.79 20.94 -17.58
C PHE A 102 -8.28 20.81 -17.20
N ARG A 103 -9.20 21.01 -18.15
CA ARG A 103 -10.63 20.82 -17.90
C ARG A 103 -10.99 19.36 -17.64
N GLU A 104 -10.41 18.44 -18.38
CA GLU A 104 -10.58 16.99 -18.19
C GLU A 104 -10.09 16.55 -16.82
N GLU A 105 -8.90 16.99 -16.39
CA GLU A 105 -8.39 16.67 -15.05
C GLU A 105 -9.33 17.19 -13.94
N ASN A 106 -9.84 18.42 -14.11
CA ASN A 106 -10.79 18.99 -13.16
C ASN A 106 -12.13 18.25 -13.16
N LEU A 107 -12.61 17.79 -14.31
CA LEU A 107 -13.82 16.98 -14.41
C LEU A 107 -13.63 15.62 -13.74
N ALA A 108 -12.54 14.92 -14.04
CA ALA A 108 -12.20 13.64 -13.40
C ALA A 108 -12.10 13.76 -11.87
N ARG A 109 -11.49 14.85 -11.37
CA ARG A 109 -11.45 15.14 -9.92
C ARG A 109 -12.84 15.38 -9.34
N LYS A 110 -13.75 16.04 -10.06
CA LYS A 110 -15.13 16.26 -9.62
C LYS A 110 -15.95 14.98 -9.64
N GLU A 111 -15.82 14.16 -10.69
CA GLU A 111 -16.47 12.85 -10.79
C GLU A 111 -16.07 11.95 -9.64
N LYS A 112 -14.76 11.86 -9.33
CA LYS A 112 -14.30 11.10 -8.17
C LYS A 112 -14.91 11.59 -6.85
N LYS A 113 -14.99 12.91 -6.65
CA LYS A 113 -15.65 13.49 -5.45
C LYS A 113 -17.14 13.20 -5.40
N ILE A 114 -17.81 13.11 -6.55
CA ILE A 114 -19.23 12.75 -6.62
C ILE A 114 -19.39 11.27 -6.26
N ASP A 115 -18.57 10.39 -6.83
CA ASP A 115 -18.59 8.95 -6.53
C ASP A 115 -18.31 8.66 -5.05
N GLU A 116 -17.30 9.31 -4.45
CA GLU A 116 -17.03 9.22 -3.00
C GLU A 116 -18.23 9.67 -2.15
N LYS A 117 -18.93 10.74 -2.56
CA LYS A 117 -20.14 11.21 -1.87
C LYS A 117 -21.31 10.26 -2.05
N ASP A 118 -21.47 9.69 -3.23
CA ASP A 118 -22.55 8.76 -3.54
C ASP A 118 -22.41 7.47 -2.73
N GLN A 119 -21.18 6.95 -2.61
CA GLN A 119 -20.85 5.84 -1.72
C GLN A 119 -21.13 6.17 -0.25
N GLN A 120 -20.78 7.38 0.21
CA GLN A 120 -21.09 7.82 1.58
C GLN A 120 -22.59 7.92 1.84
N ILE A 121 -23.35 8.47 0.88
CA ILE A 121 -24.81 8.59 0.98
C ILE A 121 -25.45 7.21 0.99
N THR A 122 -25.02 6.31 0.10
CA THR A 122 -25.51 4.93 0.03
C THR A 122 -25.22 4.17 1.32
N GLY A 123 -24.01 4.32 1.88
CA GLY A 123 -23.66 3.72 3.17
C GLY A 123 -24.54 4.24 4.31
N LYS A 124 -24.74 5.57 4.39
CA LYS A 124 -25.63 6.18 5.40
C LYS A 124 -27.08 5.75 5.24
N LEU A 125 -27.58 5.63 4.01
CA LEU A 125 -28.92 5.12 3.75
C LEU A 125 -29.08 3.70 4.28
N ALA A 126 -28.12 2.81 4.01
CA ALA A 126 -28.15 1.45 4.53
C ALA A 126 -28.12 1.40 6.07
N GLU A 127 -27.30 2.25 6.71
CA GLU A 127 -27.27 2.37 8.17
C GLU A 127 -28.60 2.88 8.75
N ILE A 128 -29.22 3.88 8.11
CA ILE A 128 -30.51 4.42 8.52
C ILE A 128 -31.60 3.36 8.39
N THR A 129 -31.66 2.65 7.26
CA THR A 129 -32.64 1.57 7.06
C THR A 129 -32.50 0.49 8.13
N LYS A 130 -31.26 0.09 8.46
CA LYS A 130 -31.02 -0.87 9.54
C LYS A 130 -31.47 -0.33 10.90
N MET A 131 -31.19 0.94 11.21
CA MET A 131 -31.65 1.57 12.44
C MET A 131 -33.17 1.67 12.51
N GLU A 132 -33.85 1.93 11.40
CA GLU A 132 -35.31 1.93 11.31
C GLU A 132 -35.89 0.54 11.57
N GLU A 133 -35.31 -0.52 10.98
CA GLU A 133 -35.69 -1.90 11.24
C GLU A 133 -35.49 -2.29 12.71
N ASP A 134 -34.31 -1.98 13.28
CA ASP A 134 -34.00 -2.25 14.69
C ASP A 134 -34.94 -1.48 15.65
N LEU A 135 -35.28 -0.23 15.30
CA LEU A 135 -36.20 0.59 16.09
C LEU A 135 -37.62 0.03 16.01
N GLN A 136 -38.09 -0.37 14.82
CA GLN A 136 -39.40 -0.96 14.65
C GLN A 136 -39.52 -2.26 15.45
N ALA A 137 -38.51 -3.13 15.40
CA ALA A 137 -38.48 -4.36 16.18
C ALA A 137 -38.56 -4.09 17.70
N LYS A 138 -37.87 -3.04 18.20
CA LYS A 138 -37.96 -2.63 19.60
C LYS A 138 -39.33 -2.07 19.96
N ILE A 139 -39.94 -1.28 19.07
CA ILE A 139 -41.31 -0.77 19.27
C ILE A 139 -42.29 -1.94 19.36
N ASP A 140 -42.18 -2.92 18.46
CA ASP A 140 -43.04 -4.10 18.45
C ASP A 140 -42.86 -4.92 19.75
N GLN A 141 -41.62 -5.11 20.21
CA GLN A 141 -41.33 -5.75 21.51
C GLN A 141 -41.94 -4.97 22.69
N GLN A 142 -41.79 -3.65 22.71
CA GLN A 142 -42.38 -2.82 23.76
C GLN A 142 -43.91 -2.86 23.75
N LEU A 143 -44.54 -2.93 22.58
CA LEU A 143 -45.99 -3.04 22.46
C LEU A 143 -46.49 -4.36 23.05
N VAL A 144 -45.81 -5.47 22.73
CA VAL A 144 -46.12 -6.79 23.31
C VAL A 144 -45.96 -6.79 24.83
N GLU A 145 -44.87 -6.21 25.36
CA GLU A 145 -44.68 -6.10 26.81
C GLU A 145 -45.73 -5.19 27.46
N LEU A 146 -46.14 -4.10 26.81
CA LEU A 146 -47.20 -3.21 27.30
C LEU A 146 -48.56 -3.91 27.31
N GLU A 147 -48.90 -4.68 26.27
CA GLU A 147 -50.13 -5.49 26.24
C GLU A 147 -50.12 -6.56 27.33
N ARG A 148 -48.95 -7.17 27.59
CA ARG A 148 -48.77 -8.12 28.68
C ARG A 148 -49.00 -7.45 30.03
N VAL A 149 -48.32 -6.34 30.31
CA VAL A 149 -48.46 -5.59 31.57
C VAL A 149 -49.87 -5.02 31.75
N ALA A 150 -50.52 -4.54 30.68
CA ALA A 150 -51.88 -3.99 30.74
C ALA A 150 -52.94 -5.07 31.02
N ASN A 151 -52.70 -6.32 30.61
CA ASN A 151 -53.57 -7.45 30.92
C ASN A 151 -53.25 -8.11 32.27
N MET A 152 -52.16 -7.75 32.94
CA MET A 152 -51.81 -8.31 34.25
C MET A 152 -52.59 -7.63 35.37
N SER A 153 -53.15 -8.45 36.27
CA SER A 153 -53.65 -7.94 37.54
C SER A 153 -52.48 -7.60 38.49
N GLN A 154 -52.74 -6.76 39.49
CA GLN A 154 -51.73 -6.40 40.49
C GLN A 154 -51.19 -7.62 41.27
N ALA A 155 -52.00 -8.68 41.39
CA ALA A 155 -51.61 -9.93 42.01
C ALA A 155 -50.65 -10.73 41.10
N ASP A 156 -50.97 -10.83 39.81
CA ASP A 156 -50.14 -11.57 38.83
C ASP A 156 -48.78 -10.89 38.62
N ALA A 157 -48.75 -9.55 38.56
CA ALA A 157 -47.51 -8.78 38.43
C ALA A 157 -46.57 -8.99 39.63
N LYS A 158 -47.14 -9.16 40.84
CA LYS A 158 -46.37 -9.45 42.05
C LYS A 158 -45.79 -10.86 42.02
N VAL A 159 -46.55 -11.85 41.55
CA VAL A 159 -46.09 -13.25 41.43
C VAL A 159 -44.93 -13.33 40.43
N GLU A 160 -45.09 -12.75 39.24
CA GLU A 160 -44.06 -12.83 38.22
C GLU A 160 -42.79 -12.05 38.59
N LEU A 161 -42.92 -10.90 39.27
CA LEU A 161 -41.76 -10.19 39.83
C LEU A 161 -41.03 -11.04 40.86
N MET A 162 -41.77 -11.75 41.72
CA MET A 162 -41.19 -12.65 42.71
C MET A 162 -40.46 -13.82 42.04
N GLU A 163 -41.04 -14.44 41.00
CA GLU A 163 -40.39 -15.50 40.23
C GLU A 163 -39.13 -15.01 39.48
N ALA A 164 -39.18 -13.81 38.89
CA ALA A 164 -38.04 -13.22 38.19
C ALA A 164 -36.88 -12.91 39.16
N VAL A 165 -37.21 -12.42 40.36
CA VAL A 165 -36.24 -12.22 41.43
C VAL A 165 -35.71 -13.56 41.90
N GLU A 166 -36.57 -14.53 42.21
CA GLU A 166 -36.20 -15.87 42.66
C GLU A 166 -35.22 -16.54 41.68
N LYS A 167 -35.52 -16.54 40.38
CA LYS A 167 -34.66 -17.13 39.34
C LYS A 167 -33.32 -16.42 39.21
N LYS A 168 -33.27 -15.09 39.38
CA LYS A 168 -32.02 -14.32 39.37
C LYS A 168 -31.19 -14.62 40.63
N THR A 169 -31.86 -14.74 41.77
CA THR A 169 -31.24 -14.97 43.07
C THR A 169 -30.83 -16.44 43.26
N GLU A 170 -31.43 -17.40 42.54
CA GLU A 170 -31.10 -18.82 42.64
C GLU A 170 -29.63 -19.12 42.28
N ALA A 171 -29.10 -18.49 41.22
CA ALA A 171 -27.69 -18.62 40.84
C ALA A 171 -26.72 -18.01 41.89
N GLU A 172 -27.13 -16.88 42.49
CA GLU A 172 -26.37 -16.20 43.54
C GLU A 172 -26.38 -17.01 44.85
N ILE A 173 -27.54 -17.56 45.22
CA ILE A 173 -27.72 -18.44 46.39
C ILE A 173 -26.93 -19.73 46.22
N ALA A 174 -26.94 -20.36 45.04
CA ALA A 174 -26.19 -21.58 44.80
C ALA A 174 -24.68 -21.37 44.99
N THR A 175 -24.16 -20.23 44.53
CA THR A 175 -22.75 -19.85 44.71
C THR A 175 -22.45 -19.61 46.20
N TYR A 176 -23.29 -18.83 46.89
CA TYR A 176 -23.15 -18.56 48.31
C TYR A 176 -23.20 -19.83 49.18
N LEU A 177 -24.10 -20.76 48.88
CA LEU A 177 -24.25 -22.01 49.63
C LEU A 177 -23.02 -22.90 49.46
N ARG A 178 -22.48 -22.97 48.25
CA ARG A 178 -21.26 -23.72 47.95
C ARG A 178 -20.07 -23.17 48.73
N ASP A 179 -19.87 -21.85 48.72
CA ASP A 179 -18.78 -21.20 49.45
C ASP A 179 -18.88 -21.45 50.96
N LYS A 180 -20.10 -21.38 51.51
CA LYS A 180 -20.35 -21.65 52.93
C LYS A 180 -20.12 -23.12 53.32
N GLN A 181 -20.42 -24.04 52.42
CA GLN A 181 -20.15 -25.46 52.67
C GLN A 181 -18.64 -25.75 52.64
N GLU A 182 -17.89 -25.18 51.70
CA GLU A 182 -16.43 -25.30 51.66
C GLU A 182 -15.78 -24.71 52.94
N GLU A 183 -16.27 -23.56 53.44
CA GLU A 183 -15.82 -22.97 54.70
C GLU A 183 -16.09 -23.89 55.91
N ALA A 184 -17.30 -24.45 56.00
CA ALA A 184 -17.68 -25.34 57.10
C ALA A 184 -16.87 -26.65 57.11
N GLU A 185 -16.60 -27.24 55.95
CA GLU A 185 -15.76 -28.43 55.82
C GLU A 185 -14.31 -28.17 56.23
N ALA A 186 -13.76 -27.01 55.85
CA ALA A 186 -12.42 -26.59 56.24
C ALA A 186 -12.30 -26.38 57.76
N GLU A 187 -13.29 -25.73 58.37
CA GLU A 187 -13.34 -25.52 59.83
C GLU A 187 -13.47 -26.85 60.57
N ALA A 188 -14.40 -27.72 60.15
CA ALA A 188 -14.58 -29.04 60.73
C ALA A 188 -13.29 -29.88 60.67
N SER A 189 -12.56 -29.84 59.55
CA SER A 189 -11.26 -30.52 59.39
C SER A 189 -10.20 -29.97 60.36
N SER A 190 -10.17 -28.66 60.58
CA SER A 190 -9.26 -28.01 61.52
C SER A 190 -9.56 -28.44 62.96
N VAL A 191 -10.85 -28.38 63.36
CA VAL A 191 -11.31 -28.78 64.69
C VAL A 191 -11.04 -30.27 64.95
N ALA A 192 -11.33 -31.13 63.98
CA ALA A 192 -11.07 -32.57 64.11
C ALA A 192 -9.59 -32.88 64.34
N ARG A 193 -8.68 -32.24 63.57
CA ARG A 193 -7.23 -32.39 63.77
C ARG A 193 -6.79 -31.93 65.16
N ASN A 194 -7.34 -30.83 65.65
CA ASN A 194 -7.04 -30.32 66.99
C ASN A 194 -7.49 -31.31 68.08
N ILE A 195 -8.71 -31.84 67.97
CA ILE A 195 -9.23 -32.84 68.92
C ILE A 195 -8.35 -34.09 68.95
N ILE A 196 -7.96 -34.62 67.78
CA ILE A 196 -7.09 -35.80 67.71
C ILE A 196 -5.73 -35.50 68.34
N SER A 197 -5.13 -34.35 68.03
CA SER A 197 -3.85 -33.94 68.62
C SER A 197 -3.93 -33.83 70.14
N LEU A 198 -5.00 -33.23 70.66
CA LEU A 198 -5.23 -33.10 72.10
C LEU A 198 -5.45 -34.46 72.78
N ALA A 199 -6.19 -35.37 72.13
CA ALA A 199 -6.40 -36.73 72.63
C ALA A 199 -5.07 -37.48 72.72
N ILE A 200 -4.25 -37.45 71.66
CA ILE A 200 -2.92 -38.06 71.66
C ILE A 200 -2.07 -37.49 72.81
N HIS A 201 -2.04 -36.17 72.97
CA HIS A 201 -1.26 -35.52 74.03
C HIS A 201 -1.75 -35.86 75.44
N ARG A 202 -3.06 -36.07 75.64
CA ARG A 202 -3.62 -36.44 76.96
C ARG A 202 -3.32 -37.89 77.31
N TYR A 203 -3.52 -38.83 76.38
CA TYR A 203 -3.40 -40.27 76.66
C TYR A 203 -1.98 -40.82 76.51
N SER A 204 -1.06 -40.09 75.87
CA SER A 204 0.31 -40.58 75.66
C SER A 204 1.07 -40.87 76.97
N GLN A 205 0.77 -40.14 78.06
CA GLN A 205 1.43 -40.38 79.35
C GLN A 205 0.88 -41.62 80.06
N GLU A 206 -0.44 -41.77 80.13
CA GLU A 206 -1.10 -42.92 80.78
C GLU A 206 -0.71 -44.24 80.10
N GLU A 207 -0.77 -44.30 78.77
CA GLU A 207 -0.39 -45.49 77.99
C GLU A 207 1.09 -45.86 78.19
N THR A 208 1.96 -44.85 78.34
CA THR A 208 3.39 -45.09 78.59
C THR A 208 3.61 -45.73 79.96
N ILE A 209 2.88 -45.28 81.00
CA ILE A 209 2.99 -45.81 82.37
C ILE A 209 2.47 -47.25 82.43
N GLU A 210 1.30 -47.53 81.86
CA GLU A 210 0.70 -48.88 81.86
C GLU A 210 1.62 -49.93 81.21
N ARG A 211 2.37 -49.52 80.17
CA ARG A 211 3.25 -50.42 79.42
C ARG A 211 4.64 -50.61 80.03
N THR A 212 5.08 -49.72 80.92
CA THR A 212 6.47 -49.72 81.45
C THR A 212 6.57 -50.05 82.94
N VAL A 213 5.46 -50.04 83.68
CA VAL A 213 5.47 -50.27 85.13
C VAL A 213 4.62 -51.48 85.48
N SER A 214 5.21 -52.46 86.19
CA SER A 214 4.52 -53.65 86.69
C SER A 214 4.71 -53.78 88.21
N THR A 215 3.64 -54.04 88.95
CA THR A 215 3.71 -54.32 90.38
C THR A 215 3.80 -55.83 90.63
N VAL A 216 4.64 -56.23 91.59
CA VAL A 216 4.82 -57.64 91.98
C VAL A 216 4.57 -57.76 93.48
N THR A 217 3.64 -58.63 93.85
CA THR A 217 3.33 -58.96 95.25
C THR A 217 4.35 -59.97 95.79
N LEU A 218 4.88 -59.71 96.98
CA LEU A 218 5.77 -60.60 97.68
C LEU A 218 5.02 -61.46 98.70
N PRO A 219 5.46 -62.71 98.94
CA PRO A 219 4.79 -63.62 99.86
C PRO A 219 5.07 -63.30 101.34
N SER A 220 6.04 -62.43 101.66
CA SER A 220 6.29 -61.93 103.02
C SER A 220 7.22 -60.71 103.05
N GLU A 221 7.10 -59.89 104.08
CA GLU A 221 8.05 -58.80 104.39
C GLU A 221 9.50 -59.30 104.61
N GLU A 222 9.69 -60.53 105.07
CA GLU A 222 11.02 -61.14 105.16
C GLU A 222 11.66 -61.31 103.77
N MET A 223 10.87 -61.64 102.75
CA MET A 223 11.32 -61.68 101.35
C MET A 223 11.66 -60.28 100.82
N LYS A 224 10.91 -59.23 101.20
CA LYS A 224 11.23 -57.84 100.86
C LYS A 224 12.59 -57.44 101.44
N GLY A 225 12.84 -57.76 102.71
CA GLY A 225 14.13 -57.52 103.37
C GLY A 225 15.31 -58.25 102.72
N ARG A 226 15.09 -59.47 102.20
CA ARG A 226 16.10 -60.23 101.43
C ARG A 226 16.35 -59.65 100.05
N ILE A 227 15.32 -59.18 99.34
CA ILE A 227 15.47 -58.55 98.02
C ILE A 227 16.25 -57.23 98.13
N ILE A 228 16.08 -56.46 99.21
CA ILE A 228 16.88 -55.25 99.48
C ILE A 228 18.32 -55.63 99.86
N GLY A 229 18.47 -56.54 100.83
CA GLY A 229 19.76 -56.91 101.42
C GLY A 229 20.38 -55.82 102.29
N ARG A 230 21.43 -56.16 103.06
CA ARG A 230 22.15 -55.19 103.91
C ARG A 230 22.75 -54.06 103.06
N GLU A 231 22.31 -52.84 103.33
CA GLU A 231 22.69 -51.61 102.62
C GLU A 231 22.24 -51.54 101.14
N GLY A 232 21.18 -52.28 100.76
CA GLY A 232 20.66 -52.24 99.39
C GLY A 232 21.59 -52.89 98.36
N ARG A 233 22.51 -53.77 98.80
CA ARG A 233 23.42 -54.48 97.89
C ARG A 233 22.70 -55.46 96.97
N ASN A 234 21.63 -56.08 97.45
CA ASN A 234 20.94 -57.13 96.71
C ASN A 234 20.02 -56.53 95.64
N ILE A 235 19.34 -55.42 95.94
CA ILE A 235 18.53 -54.68 94.95
C ILE A 235 19.40 -54.15 93.80
N LYS A 236 20.53 -53.50 94.09
CA LYS A 236 21.43 -53.01 93.03
C LYS A 236 22.00 -54.13 92.17
N ALA A 237 22.28 -55.29 92.76
CA ALA A 237 22.74 -56.45 92.00
C ALA A 237 21.65 -57.00 91.07
N ILE A 238 20.38 -57.02 91.52
CA ILE A 238 19.23 -57.43 90.70
C ILE A 238 18.99 -56.40 89.58
N GLU A 239 18.97 -55.11 89.90
CA GLU A 239 18.80 -54.01 88.92
C GLU A 239 19.90 -54.06 87.85
N GLN A 240 21.17 -54.24 88.23
CA GLN A 240 22.27 -54.36 87.27
C GLN A 240 22.24 -55.65 86.45
N ALA A 241 21.79 -56.76 87.01
CA ALA A 241 21.72 -58.03 86.30
C ALA A 241 20.54 -58.11 85.32
N THR A 242 19.42 -57.44 85.64
CA THR A 242 18.17 -57.53 84.86
C THR A 242 17.85 -56.28 84.05
N GLY A 243 18.50 -55.14 84.33
CA GLY A 243 18.27 -53.88 83.62
C GLY A 243 16.94 -53.21 83.93
N VAL A 244 16.25 -53.65 84.98
CA VAL A 244 15.00 -53.05 85.49
C VAL A 244 15.29 -52.21 86.72
N ASP A 245 14.50 -51.17 86.94
CA ASP A 245 14.56 -50.38 88.17
C ASP A 245 13.53 -50.93 89.17
N LEU A 246 13.98 -51.30 90.37
CA LEU A 246 13.09 -51.78 91.42
C LEU A 246 12.80 -50.63 92.39
N ILE A 247 11.58 -50.13 92.36
CA ILE A 247 11.12 -49.07 93.24
C ILE A 247 10.44 -49.71 94.45
N ILE A 248 11.01 -49.43 95.63
CA ILE A 248 10.50 -49.92 96.90
C ILE A 248 9.88 -48.75 97.65
N ASP A 249 8.60 -48.88 97.95
CA ASP A 249 7.81 -47.88 98.66
C ASP A 249 7.37 -48.40 100.04
N ASP A 250 6.74 -47.53 100.83
CA ASP A 250 6.24 -47.76 102.19
C ASP A 250 5.04 -48.72 102.25
N THR A 251 4.60 -49.27 101.10
CA THR A 251 3.52 -50.27 101.03
C THR A 251 4.05 -51.67 101.41
N PRO A 252 3.44 -52.36 102.38
CA PRO A 252 3.85 -53.71 102.75
C PRO A 252 3.56 -54.73 101.65
N ASP A 253 4.42 -55.73 101.51
CA ASP A 253 4.28 -56.89 100.62
C ASP A 253 4.23 -56.60 99.10
N ILE A 254 4.57 -55.39 98.63
CA ILE A 254 4.59 -55.03 97.18
C ILE A 254 5.91 -54.36 96.79
N ILE A 255 6.42 -54.69 95.60
CA ILE A 255 7.50 -53.97 94.93
C ILE A 255 7.04 -53.56 93.52
N THR A 256 7.39 -52.34 93.12
CA THR A 256 7.13 -51.84 91.77
C THR A 256 8.36 -52.02 90.90
N VAL A 257 8.20 -52.68 89.76
CA VAL A 257 9.25 -52.89 88.76
C VAL A 257 8.97 -51.95 87.58
N SER A 258 9.93 -51.09 87.28
CA SER A 258 9.89 -50.21 86.11
C SER A 258 10.88 -50.72 85.07
N CYS A 259 10.40 -50.92 83.85
CA CYS A 259 11.22 -51.33 82.71
C CYS A 259 10.80 -50.55 81.45
N PHE A 260 11.77 -49.90 80.81
CA PHE A 260 11.52 -49.15 79.57
C PHE A 260 11.11 -50.04 78.39
N ASN A 261 11.40 -51.33 78.43
CA ASN A 261 11.09 -52.28 77.36
C ASN A 261 10.43 -53.56 77.90
N PRO A 262 9.11 -53.75 77.74
CA PRO A 262 8.38 -54.89 78.31
C PRO A 262 8.75 -56.25 77.69
N ILE A 263 9.60 -56.28 76.65
CA ILE A 263 10.06 -57.50 75.98
C ILE A 263 11.57 -57.74 76.23
N ARG A 264 12.29 -56.80 76.88
CA ARG A 264 13.71 -56.98 77.23
C ARG A 264 14.21 -56.10 78.38
#